data_AF-A0A4Y8C9M6-F1
#
_entry.id   AF-A0A4Y8C9M6-F1
#
_cell.length_a   1.000
_cell.length_b   1.000
_cell.length_c   1.000
_cell.angle_alpha   90.00
_cell.angle_beta   90.00
_cell.angle_gamma   90.00
#
_symmetry.space_group_name_H-M   'P 1'
#
loop_
_entity.id
_entity.type
_entity.pdbx_description
1 polymer ?
#
loop_
_entity_poly.entity_id
_entity_poly.type
_entity_poly.pdbx_seq_one_letter_code
_entity_poly.pdbx_strand_id
1 'polypeptide(L)'
;LLIAVLSQDQSKLEQAKMFTKIAALCLDNKHALGFYTGAVVLEPSFYIENAKMLDDNRLPVYNWIYVSVYPSENGVNAYTYGLRNFDKLELEVCDLNIEEKELFFCIYDIV
;
A
#
# COMPACT_ATOMS: atom_id res chain seq x y z
N LEU A 1 -2.37 6.15 -18.89
CA LEU A 1 -3.76 5.92 -18.44
C LEU A 1 -3.92 6.53 -17.07
N LEU A 2 -5.05 7.17 -16.78
CA LEU A 2 -5.39 7.67 -15.45
C LEU A 2 -6.67 6.99 -14.98
N ILE A 3 -6.71 6.60 -13.70
CA ILE A 3 -7.83 5.90 -13.09
C ILE A 3 -8.31 6.74 -11.92
N ALA A 4 -9.61 6.94 -11.83
CA ALA A 4 -10.26 7.61 -10.70
C ALA A 4 -11.57 6.90 -10.38
N VAL A 5 -11.81 6.65 -9.09
CA VAL A 5 -13.09 6.17 -8.56
C VAL A 5 -13.64 7.28 -7.68
N LEU A 6 -14.85 7.73 -7.97
CA LEU A 6 -15.52 8.82 -7.26
C LEU A 6 -16.89 8.32 -6.77
N SER A 7 -17.15 8.43 -5.48
CA SER A 7 -18.45 8.15 -4.89
C SER A 7 -18.73 9.08 -3.73
N GLN A 8 -20.00 9.47 -3.56
CA GLN A 8 -20.49 10.30 -2.47
C GLN A 8 -21.07 9.48 -1.31
N ASP A 9 -21.45 8.23 -1.59
CA ASP A 9 -22.25 7.35 -0.73
C ASP A 9 -21.47 6.13 -0.22
N GLN A 10 -20.40 5.73 -0.91
CA GLN A 10 -19.59 4.56 -0.56
C GLN A 10 -18.44 4.93 0.37
N SER A 11 -18.11 4.03 1.29
CA SER A 11 -16.95 4.20 2.17
C SER A 11 -15.64 4.27 1.38
N LYS A 12 -14.61 4.90 1.96
CA LYS A 12 -13.26 4.95 1.35
C LYS A 12 -12.71 3.55 1.08
N LEU A 13 -13.05 2.57 1.93
CA LEU A 13 -12.66 1.18 1.76
C LEU A 13 -13.29 0.56 0.50
N GLU A 14 -14.58 0.74 0.28
CA GLU A 14 -15.25 0.20 -0.91
C GLU A 14 -14.76 0.89 -2.19
N GLN A 15 -14.49 2.20 -2.13
CA GLN A 15 -13.86 2.92 -3.23
C GLN A 15 -12.45 2.37 -3.54
N ALA A 16 -11.64 2.09 -2.51
CA ALA A 16 -10.30 1.52 -2.67
C ALA A 16 -10.33 0.09 -3.25
N LYS A 17 -11.28 -0.75 -2.83
CA LYS A 17 -11.51 -2.09 -3.42
C LYS A 17 -11.85 -1.99 -4.90
N MET A 18 -12.76 -1.09 -5.28
CA MET A 18 -13.13 -0.87 -6.68
C MET A 18 -11.97 -0.33 -7.51
N PHE A 19 -11.25 0.66 -6.99
CA PHE A 19 -10.06 1.21 -7.62
C PHE A 19 -9.02 0.12 -7.88
N THR A 20 -8.79 -0.76 -6.89
CA THR A 20 -7.81 -1.85 -7.00
C THR A 20 -8.17 -2.83 -8.11
N LYS A 21 -9.44 -3.22 -8.22
CA LYS A 21 -9.91 -4.10 -9.30
C LYS A 21 -9.70 -3.47 -10.68
N ILE A 22 -10.08 -2.20 -10.84
CA ILE A 22 -9.92 -1.47 -12.12
C ILE A 22 -8.44 -1.29 -12.47
N ALA A 23 -7.61 -0.91 -11.49
CA ALA A 23 -6.18 -0.73 -11.67
C ALA A 23 -5.49 -2.04 -12.06
N ALA A 24 -5.79 -3.16 -11.38
CA ALA A 24 -5.25 -4.46 -11.72
C ALA A 24 -5.61 -4.88 -13.17
N LEU A 25 -6.86 -4.69 -13.59
CA LEU A 25 -7.29 -4.96 -14.96
C LEU A 25 -6.54 -4.11 -16.00
N CYS A 26 -6.25 -2.85 -15.67
CA CYS A 26 -5.52 -1.95 -16.55
C CYS A 26 -4.02 -2.29 -16.63
N LEU A 27 -3.46 -2.80 -15.53
CA LEU A 27 -2.05 -3.21 -15.44
C LEU A 27 -1.78 -4.56 -16.09
N ASP A 28 -2.79 -5.41 -16.32
CA ASP A 28 -2.69 -6.67 -17.09
C ASP A 28 -2.44 -6.46 -18.60
N ASN A 29 -2.02 -5.25 -18.98
CA ASN A 29 -1.53 -4.95 -20.31
C ASN A 29 -0.04 -5.24 -20.39
N LYS A 30 0.39 -6.05 -21.38
CA LYS A 30 1.81 -6.38 -21.61
C LYS A 30 2.76 -5.19 -21.84
N HIS A 31 2.23 -4.00 -22.07
CA HIS A 31 2.99 -2.76 -22.24
C HIS A 31 2.96 -1.85 -21.01
N ALA A 32 2.28 -2.23 -19.93
CA ALA A 32 2.34 -1.52 -18.66
C ALA A 32 3.75 -1.68 -18.06
N LEU A 33 4.45 -0.57 -17.83
CA LEU A 33 5.81 -0.57 -17.26
C LEU A 33 5.84 -0.40 -15.74
N GLY A 34 4.79 0.19 -15.18
CA GLY A 34 4.72 0.49 -13.76
C GLY A 34 3.43 1.24 -13.42
N PHE A 35 3.07 1.18 -12.14
CA PHE A 35 1.91 1.90 -11.62
C PHE A 35 2.36 3.00 -10.67
N TYR A 36 2.24 4.25 -11.11
CA TYR A 36 2.49 5.39 -10.24
C TYR A 36 1.28 5.66 -9.35
N THR A 37 1.42 5.37 -8.06
CA THR A 37 0.39 5.57 -7.03
C THR A 37 1.05 5.88 -5.70
N GLY A 38 0.43 6.73 -4.87
CA GLY A 38 0.95 7.03 -3.52
C GLY A 38 2.40 7.55 -3.50
N ALA A 39 2.79 8.35 -4.50
CA ALA A 39 4.15 8.87 -4.69
C ALA A 39 5.25 7.81 -4.94
N VAL A 40 4.88 6.56 -5.22
CA VAL A 40 5.80 5.47 -5.60
C VAL A 40 5.41 4.86 -6.94
N VAL A 41 6.35 4.17 -7.59
CA VAL A 41 6.07 3.34 -8.77
C VAL A 41 6.10 1.88 -8.34
N LEU A 42 4.97 1.19 -8.46
CA LEU A 42 4.86 -0.24 -8.21
C LEU A 42 5.05 -1.02 -9.50
N GLU A 43 5.67 -2.18 -9.38
CA GLU A 43 5.76 -3.14 -10.48
C GLU A 43 4.35 -3.71 -10.77
N PRO A 44 3.92 -3.83 -12.04
CA PRO A 44 2.55 -4.23 -12.38
C PRO A 44 2.15 -5.59 -11.78
N SER A 45 3.02 -6.61 -11.86
CA SER A 45 2.72 -7.94 -11.33
C SER A 45 2.54 -7.93 -9.81
N PHE A 46 3.36 -7.17 -9.07
CA PHE A 46 3.22 -6.97 -7.64
C PHE A 46 1.83 -6.42 -7.29
N TYR A 47 1.36 -5.40 -8.01
CA TYR A 47 0.04 -4.83 -7.74
C TYR A 47 -1.09 -5.82 -8.05
N ILE A 48 -0.99 -6.53 -9.18
CA ILE A 48 -1.98 -7.52 -9.63
C ILE A 48 -2.05 -8.70 -8.66
N GLU A 49 -0.91 -9.25 -8.23
CA GLU A 49 -0.87 -10.38 -7.29
C GLU A 49 -1.47 -9.99 -5.93
N ASN A 50 -1.17 -8.80 -5.42
CA ASN A 50 -1.79 -8.30 -4.20
C ASN A 50 -3.30 -8.05 -4.38
N ALA A 51 -3.74 -7.58 -5.54
CA ALA A 51 -5.17 -7.34 -5.81
C ALA A 51 -6.02 -8.61 -5.70
N LYS A 52 -5.47 -9.80 -5.97
CA LYS A 52 -6.16 -11.09 -5.82
C LYS A 52 -6.59 -11.38 -4.39
N MET A 53 -5.99 -10.74 -3.38
CA MET A 53 -6.44 -10.84 -1.99
C MET A 53 -7.93 -10.49 -1.83
N LEU A 54 -8.46 -9.61 -2.70
CA LEU A 54 -9.88 -9.25 -2.70
C LEU A 54 -10.81 -10.42 -3.03
N ASP A 55 -10.33 -11.42 -3.78
CA ASP A 55 -11.13 -12.61 -4.14
C ASP A 55 -11.37 -13.50 -2.91
N ASP A 56 -10.42 -13.50 -1.97
CA ASP A 56 -10.51 -14.19 -0.67
C ASP A 56 -11.13 -13.31 0.43
N ASN A 57 -11.78 -12.19 0.07
CA ASN A 57 -12.30 -11.18 1.00
C ASN A 57 -11.24 -10.61 1.96
N ARG A 58 -9.98 -10.60 1.54
CA ARG A 58 -8.85 -9.98 2.25
C ARG A 58 -8.53 -8.62 1.64
N LEU A 59 -7.94 -7.73 2.44
CA LEU A 59 -7.56 -6.41 1.97
C LEU A 59 -6.14 -6.43 1.38
N PRO A 60 -5.93 -5.87 0.18
CA PRO A 60 -4.62 -5.76 -0.45
C PRO A 60 -3.81 -4.61 0.17
N VAL A 61 -3.49 -4.70 1.46
CA VAL A 61 -2.86 -3.63 2.25
C VAL A 61 -1.58 -3.11 1.59
N TYR A 62 -0.76 -3.99 1.01
CA TYR A 62 0.46 -3.64 0.29
C TYR A 62 0.25 -2.74 -0.94
N ASN A 63 -0.97 -2.72 -1.51
CA ASN A 63 -1.31 -1.82 -2.60
C ASN A 63 -1.71 -0.43 -2.11
N TRP A 64 -2.05 -0.28 -0.83
CA TRP A 64 -2.70 0.92 -0.28
C TRP A 64 -1.82 1.66 0.72
N ILE A 65 -1.05 0.92 1.52
CA ILE A 65 -0.21 1.44 2.58
C ILE A 65 1.24 1.12 2.25
N TYR A 66 2.03 2.16 2.06
CA TYR A 66 3.46 2.04 1.92
C TYR A 66 4.10 2.00 3.30
N VAL A 67 4.90 0.97 3.56
CA VAL A 67 5.72 0.84 4.78
C VAL A 67 7.18 0.99 4.36
N SER A 68 7.86 1.96 4.95
CA SER A 68 9.29 2.17 4.76
C SER A 68 10.04 1.83 6.03
N VAL A 69 11.19 1.19 5.90
CA VAL A 69 12.14 0.95 6.97
C VAL A 69 13.51 1.40 6.48
N TYR A 70 14.23 2.14 7.30
CA TYR A 70 15.53 2.71 6.94
C TYR A 70 16.44 2.86 8.16
N PRO A 71 17.75 2.71 8.01
CA PRO A 71 18.70 2.85 9.11
C PRO A 71 18.85 4.33 9.53
N SER A 72 19.15 4.54 10.80
CA SER A 72 19.54 5.82 11.40
C SER A 72 20.88 5.71 12.13
N GLU A 73 21.40 6.82 12.65
CA GLU A 73 22.63 6.79 13.48
C GLU A 73 22.45 5.99 14.78
N ASN A 74 21.23 5.91 15.31
CA ASN A 74 20.95 5.32 16.63
C ASN A 74 20.12 4.02 16.57
N GLY A 75 19.81 3.50 15.37
CA GLY A 75 19.02 2.29 15.22
C GLY A 75 18.34 2.21 13.85
N VAL A 76 17.08 1.76 13.85
CA VAL A 76 16.26 1.64 12.66
C VAL A 76 14.99 2.48 12.82
N ASN A 77 14.66 3.22 11.77
CA ASN A 77 13.45 4.01 11.66
C ASN A 77 12.47 3.36 10.70
N ALA A 78 11.20 3.72 10.85
CA ALA A 78 10.18 3.32 9.90
C ALA A 78 9.02 4.31 9.88
N TYR A 79 8.33 4.39 8.76
CA TYR A 79 7.10 5.16 8.65
C TYR A 79 6.09 4.49 7.72
N THR A 80 4.82 4.82 7.94
CA THR A 80 3.73 4.47 7.01
C THR A 80 3.33 5.67 6.17
N TYR A 81 2.84 5.40 4.97
CA TYR A 81 2.17 6.38 4.14
C TYR A 81 0.94 5.75 3.47
N GLY A 82 -0.22 6.37 3.67
CA GLY A 82 -1.48 5.96 3.06
C GLY A 82 -2.59 5.64 4.06
N LEU A 83 -2.28 5.52 5.36
CA LEU A 83 -3.28 5.28 6.40
C LEU A 83 -4.30 6.43 6.49
N ARG A 84 -3.86 7.66 6.21
CA ARG A 84 -4.75 8.83 6.16
C ARG A 84 -5.83 8.73 5.08
N ASN A 85 -5.61 7.94 4.03
CA ASN A 85 -6.65 7.66 3.02
C ASN A 85 -7.82 6.83 3.61
N PHE A 86 -7.66 6.28 4.81
CA PHE A 86 -8.66 5.49 5.54
C PHE A 86 -9.00 6.10 6.91
N ASP A 87 -8.80 7.41 7.09
CA ASP A 87 -9.11 8.14 8.33
C ASP A 87 -8.35 7.64 9.56
N LYS A 88 -7.14 7.10 9.33
CA LYS A 88 -6.20 6.65 10.37
C LYS A 88 -4.99 7.59 10.44
N LEU A 89 -4.29 7.56 11.58
CA LEU A 89 -3.00 8.23 11.73
C LEU A 89 -1.90 7.43 11.05
N GLU A 90 -0.91 8.12 10.49
CA GLU A 90 0.34 7.47 10.08
C GLU A 90 1.15 7.09 11.31
N LEU A 91 1.95 6.04 11.18
CA LEU A 91 2.89 5.58 12.19
C LEU A 91 4.29 6.03 11.82
N GLU A 92 5.07 6.40 12.82
CA GLU A 92 6.50 6.68 12.72
C GLU A 92 7.20 6.04 13.92
N VAL A 93 8.27 5.31 13.66
CA VAL A 93 9.14 4.68 14.64
C VAL A 93 10.53 5.26 14.45
N CYS A 94 11.15 5.71 15.54
CA CYS A 94 12.47 6.33 15.51
C CYS A 94 13.44 5.58 16.43
N ASP A 95 14.66 5.36 15.93
CA ASP A 95 15.83 4.87 16.64
C ASP A 95 15.60 3.57 17.42
N LEU A 96 14.87 2.62 16.79
CA LEU A 96 14.60 1.33 17.41
C LEU A 96 15.77 0.36 17.19
N ASN A 97 16.23 -0.29 18.27
CA ASN A 97 17.36 -1.22 18.23
C ASN A 97 16.90 -2.66 17.93
N ILE A 98 16.42 -2.90 16.71
CA ILE A 98 16.03 -4.23 16.17
C ILE A 98 16.46 -4.36 14.71
N GLU A 99 16.34 -5.54 14.10
CA GLU A 99 16.61 -5.72 12.68
C GLU A 99 15.55 -5.02 11.80
N GLU A 100 15.97 -4.45 10.66
CA GLU A 100 15.06 -3.78 9.72
C GLU A 100 13.89 -4.66 9.29
N LYS A 101 14.18 -5.94 9.02
CA LYS A 101 13.18 -6.93 8.63
C LYS A 101 12.16 -7.16 9.76
N GLU A 102 12.62 -7.21 11.01
CA GLU A 102 11.75 -7.40 12.17
C GLU A 102 10.83 -6.18 12.36
N LEU A 103 11.37 -4.97 12.23
CA LEU A 103 10.57 -3.74 12.27
C LEU A 103 9.53 -3.68 11.15
N PHE A 104 9.91 -4.06 9.92
CA PHE A 104 8.99 -4.10 8.78
C PHE A 104 7.76 -4.97 9.07
N PHE A 105 7.98 -6.21 9.52
CA PHE A 105 6.87 -7.12 9.81
C PHE A 105 6.07 -6.68 11.04
N CYS A 106 6.71 -6.12 12.07
CA CYS A 106 6.02 -5.59 13.24
C CYS A 106 5.02 -4.47 12.86
N ILE A 107 5.44 -3.53 12.01
CA ILE A 107 4.55 -2.48 11.51
C ILE A 107 3.46 -3.05 10.61
N TYR A 108 3.81 -4.02 9.77
CA TYR A 108 2.84 -4.65 8.88
C TYR A 108 1.71 -5.35 9.64
N ASP A 109 2.00 -6.03 10.75
CA ASP A 109 1.01 -6.77 11.54
C ASP A 109 -0.02 -5.87 12.26
N ILE A 110 0.26 -4.57 12.40
CA ILE A 110 -0.60 -3.61 13.11
C ILE A 110 -1.33 -2.61 12.18
N VAL A 111 -1.04 -2.65 10.88
CA VAL A 111 -1.68 -1.84 9.82
C VAL A 111 -2.93 -2.52 9.30
#